data_AF-A0A2D9UFQ0-F1
#
_entry.id   AF-A0A2D9UFQ0-F1
#
_cell.length_a   1.000
_cell.length_b   1.000
_cell.length_c   1.000
_cell.angle_alpha   90.00
_cell.angle_beta   90.00
_cell.angle_gamma   90.00
#
_symmetry.space_group_name_H-M   'P 1'
#
loop_
_entity.id
_entity.type
_entity.pdbx_description
1 polymer ?
#
loop_
_entity_poly.entity_id
_entity_poly.type
_entity_poly.pdbx_seq_one_letter_code
_entity_poly.pdbx_strand_id
1 'polypeptide(L)'
;MFLFTITIYFASIYLIYFKDYQVKKIISIIAGLGLSISIFLSTDFTKQYLIYLIIIYIGSIFVKLSFKFLRNIVQSIDHRRKFTICFSYVFLYILALFLIINMTDATWLKWLYFLVFFILDFYYFHFFSWSKNENKKQSKNEEWEEAITFAIIAATLIHVFFIQPFTIPTSSMENNMQVGDFLLVSKVNYGANIPNTPLFMPFMHQKIPGTNTPSYSKLIQLGYNRLPGFQTIKNNDIVVFNFPADSLRTDMPFDKKMNYVKRCVGIAGDSLQIINQDIYINNTKSDTHIEKQFQYIIVPNDSVHISNNIMQNVEQLLIENDIETYAQYRSNRGVENLIKPSKRKKTEKKLRSNLKNTGLFVVFITKKEKDIIEKRIEKWFVFKQELMTKNLFPKSVKNEWTLDNYGPIYIPKRGDILDLTISNIHFYRTIIEKYEHNTINISDNSIYINDIKTNSYEIKMNYYWMVGDNRHNSEDSRVWGFVPENHVVGKPIFTWLSLNYNALNKESIKSKLGIIRWHKLFTTINQAGKQKSYLIHFLIFLLLIKLITRFGKKNKS
;
A
#
# COMPACT_ATOMS: atom_id res chain seq x y z
N MET A 1 26.59 4.05 -21.84
CA MET A 1 27.95 3.88 -21.25
C MET A 1 27.92 3.44 -19.80
N PHE A 2 27.22 4.12 -18.87
CA PHE A 2 27.16 3.74 -17.44
C PHE A 2 26.73 2.28 -17.17
N LEU A 3 25.70 1.77 -17.86
CA LEU A 3 25.33 0.35 -17.80
C LEU A 3 26.47 -0.55 -18.28
N PHE A 4 27.16 -0.19 -19.37
CA PHE A 4 28.30 -0.96 -19.89
C PHE A 4 29.44 -1.02 -18.87
N THR A 5 29.71 0.09 -18.15
CA THR A 5 30.70 0.15 -17.06
C THR A 5 30.30 -0.70 -15.86
N ILE A 6 29.02 -0.68 -15.46
CA ILE A 6 28.48 -1.55 -14.40
C ILE A 6 28.54 -3.02 -14.81
N THR A 7 28.24 -3.34 -16.07
CA THR A 7 28.28 -4.71 -16.59
C THR A 7 29.72 -5.22 -16.62
N ILE A 8 30.68 -4.39 -17.03
CA ILE A 8 32.11 -4.71 -16.97
C ILE A 8 32.58 -4.84 -15.52
N TYR A 9 32.10 -4.02 -14.59
CA TYR A 9 32.44 -4.09 -13.17
C TYR A 9 31.93 -5.36 -12.51
N PHE A 10 30.67 -5.72 -12.71
CA PHE A 10 30.13 -6.99 -12.20
C PHE A 10 30.73 -8.20 -12.92
N ALA A 11 31.01 -8.13 -14.23
CA ALA A 11 31.68 -9.19 -14.98
C ALA A 11 33.14 -9.37 -14.52
N SER A 12 33.87 -8.29 -14.21
CA SER A 12 35.24 -8.36 -13.71
C SER A 12 35.30 -8.84 -12.26
N ILE A 13 34.36 -8.45 -11.39
CA ILE A 13 34.19 -9.05 -10.07
C ILE A 13 33.90 -10.55 -10.18
N TYR A 14 32.95 -10.95 -11.04
CA TYR A 14 32.60 -12.35 -11.27
C TYR A 14 33.80 -13.16 -11.82
N LEU A 15 34.52 -12.63 -12.81
CA LEU A 15 35.66 -13.32 -13.45
C LEU A 15 36.90 -13.40 -12.54
N ILE A 16 37.18 -12.38 -11.71
CA ILE A 16 38.26 -12.40 -10.70
C ILE A 16 37.96 -13.44 -9.62
N TYR A 17 36.68 -13.70 -9.34
CA TYR A 17 36.24 -14.59 -8.28
C TYR A 17 36.06 -16.05 -8.74
N PHE A 18 35.74 -16.30 -10.03
CA PHE A 18 35.26 -17.62 -10.47
C PHE A 18 36.16 -18.47 -11.39
N LYS A 19 37.26 -18.03 -12.04
CA LYS A 19 38.22 -18.98 -12.69
C LYS A 19 39.56 -18.43 -13.23
N ASP A 20 40.57 -19.31 -13.12
CA ASP A 20 41.86 -19.50 -13.83
C ASP A 20 42.86 -18.36 -14.12
N TYR A 21 44.16 -18.69 -13.98
CA TYR A 21 45.31 -17.78 -14.12
C TYR A 21 45.41 -17.11 -15.50
N GLN A 22 44.95 -17.78 -16.56
CA GLN A 22 44.97 -17.28 -17.94
C GLN A 22 44.05 -16.06 -18.17
N VAL A 23 42.95 -15.94 -17.43
CA VAL A 23 41.99 -14.83 -17.56
C VAL A 23 42.56 -13.52 -17.00
N LYS A 24 43.44 -13.59 -15.99
CA LYS A 24 44.16 -12.42 -15.45
C LYS A 24 45.04 -11.74 -16.49
N LYS A 25 45.67 -12.54 -17.37
CA LYS A 25 46.54 -12.05 -18.45
C LYS A 25 45.74 -11.34 -19.54
N ILE A 26 44.53 -11.84 -19.85
CA ILE A 26 43.60 -11.20 -20.79
C ILE A 26 43.11 -9.86 -20.23
N ILE A 27 42.79 -9.78 -18.94
CA ILE A 27 42.37 -8.54 -18.28
C ILE A 27 43.52 -7.51 -18.23
N SER A 28 44.77 -7.93 -17.96
CA SER A 28 45.91 -7.00 -18.02
C SER A 28 46.19 -6.48 -19.43
N ILE A 29 45.95 -7.31 -20.46
CA ILE A 29 46.07 -6.92 -21.86
C ILE A 29 44.95 -5.94 -22.26
N ILE A 30 43.71 -6.20 -21.86
CA ILE A 30 42.56 -5.30 -22.13
C ILE A 30 42.73 -3.97 -21.37
N ALA A 31 43.22 -4.00 -20.12
CA ALA A 31 43.53 -2.81 -19.35
C ALA A 31 44.69 -2.01 -19.98
N GLY A 32 45.74 -2.71 -20.46
CA GLY A 32 46.87 -2.10 -21.18
C GLY A 32 46.46 -1.48 -22.51
N LEU A 33 45.56 -2.13 -23.27
CA LEU A 33 44.95 -1.60 -24.49
C LEU A 33 44.08 -0.37 -24.22
N GLY A 34 43.28 -0.40 -23.14
CA GLY A 34 42.52 0.77 -22.69
C GLY A 34 43.40 1.96 -22.30
N LEU A 35 44.59 1.69 -21.74
CA LEU A 35 45.59 2.69 -21.34
C LEU A 35 46.37 3.27 -22.53
N SER A 36 46.51 2.51 -23.61
CA SER A 36 47.18 2.98 -24.84
C SER A 36 46.21 3.74 -25.76
N ILE A 37 44.92 3.37 -25.78
CA ILE A 37 43.86 4.11 -26.49
C ILE A 37 43.56 5.46 -25.82
N SER A 38 43.75 5.60 -24.50
CA SER A 38 43.51 6.85 -23.76
C SER A 38 44.58 7.93 -23.98
N ILE A 39 45.77 7.56 -24.44
CA ILE A 39 46.86 8.50 -24.77
C ILE A 39 46.53 9.30 -26.06
N PHE A 40 45.62 8.78 -26.91
CA PHE A 40 45.28 9.39 -28.20
C PHE A 40 43.96 10.18 -28.23
N LEU A 41 43.22 10.26 -27.13
CA LEU A 41 41.91 10.93 -27.09
C LEU A 41 41.89 12.11 -26.10
N SER A 42 41.84 13.33 -26.64
CA SER A 42 41.71 14.57 -25.87
C SER A 42 40.28 14.77 -25.35
N THR A 43 40.13 15.02 -24.04
CA THR A 43 39.16 15.91 -23.35
C THR A 43 39.09 15.58 -21.85
N ASP A 44 38.73 16.55 -21.01
CA ASP A 44 38.64 16.44 -19.53
C ASP A 44 37.79 15.26 -19.00
N PHE A 45 36.91 14.71 -19.83
CA PHE A 45 36.05 13.58 -19.51
C PHE A 45 36.84 12.27 -19.30
N THR A 46 37.96 12.07 -20.00
CA THR A 46 38.80 10.85 -19.83
C THR A 46 39.57 10.86 -18.51
N LYS A 47 39.97 12.04 -18.00
CA LYS A 47 40.58 12.18 -16.68
C LYS A 47 39.60 11.84 -15.55
N GLN A 48 38.36 12.35 -15.62
CA GLN A 48 37.30 11.97 -14.66
C GLN A 48 37.00 10.47 -14.73
N TYR A 49 36.91 9.89 -15.94
CA TYR A 49 36.68 8.46 -16.12
C TYR A 49 37.82 7.59 -15.56
N LEU A 50 39.08 8.02 -15.72
CA LEU A 50 40.26 7.35 -15.16
C LEU A 50 40.25 7.39 -13.63
N ILE A 51 39.91 8.55 -13.04
CA ILE A 51 39.77 8.70 -11.58
C ILE A 51 38.67 7.76 -11.05
N TYR A 52 37.52 7.69 -11.73
CA TYR A 52 36.45 6.74 -11.36
C TYR A 52 36.91 5.28 -11.44
N LEU A 53 37.62 4.89 -12.49
CA LEU A 53 38.16 3.52 -12.62
C LEU A 53 39.20 3.19 -11.54
N ILE A 54 40.07 4.15 -11.19
CA ILE A 54 41.06 3.99 -10.13
C ILE A 54 40.38 3.86 -8.76
N ILE A 55 39.37 4.70 -8.46
CA ILE A 55 38.59 4.61 -7.22
C ILE A 55 37.88 3.26 -7.13
N ILE A 56 37.27 2.79 -8.23
CA ILE A 56 36.60 1.50 -8.29
C ILE A 56 37.59 0.35 -8.10
N TYR A 57 38.78 0.42 -8.72
CA TYR A 57 39.83 -0.59 -8.60
C TYR A 57 40.42 -0.66 -7.19
N ILE A 58 40.77 0.49 -6.60
CA ILE A 58 41.26 0.59 -5.22
C ILE A 58 40.18 0.13 -4.24
N GLY A 59 38.92 0.53 -4.46
CA GLY A 59 37.77 0.06 -3.69
C GLY A 59 37.61 -1.47 -3.76
N SER A 60 37.82 -2.08 -4.93
CA SER A 60 37.78 -3.54 -5.10
C SER A 60 38.91 -4.27 -4.37
N ILE A 61 40.12 -3.69 -4.35
CA ILE A 61 41.27 -4.21 -3.62
C ILE A 61 41.03 -4.09 -2.12
N PHE A 62 40.52 -2.95 -1.66
CA PHE A 62 40.20 -2.71 -0.26
C PHE A 62 39.14 -3.72 0.21
N VAL A 63 38.02 -3.84 -0.49
CA VAL A 63 36.98 -4.83 -0.19
C VAL A 63 37.55 -6.25 -0.13
N LYS A 64 38.45 -6.63 -1.05
CA LYS A 64 39.10 -7.94 -1.07
C LYS A 64 40.02 -8.17 0.13
N LEU A 65 40.81 -7.16 0.51
CA LEU A 65 41.68 -7.19 1.70
C LEU A 65 40.85 -7.26 2.98
N SER A 66 39.81 -6.43 3.10
CA SER A 66 38.86 -6.46 4.22
C SER A 66 38.22 -7.84 4.33
N PHE A 67 37.76 -8.42 3.22
CA PHE A 67 37.12 -9.73 3.17
C PHE A 67 38.07 -10.87 3.52
N LYS A 68 39.33 -10.82 3.06
CA LYS A 68 40.36 -11.82 3.39
C LYS A 68 40.76 -11.77 4.87
N PHE A 69 40.91 -10.56 5.42
CA PHE A 69 41.17 -10.34 6.83
C PHE A 69 40.00 -10.83 7.69
N LEU A 70 38.76 -10.53 7.27
CA LEU A 70 37.52 -10.99 7.88
C LEU A 70 37.37 -12.50 7.88
N ARG A 71 37.61 -13.14 6.75
CA ARG A 71 37.53 -14.60 6.62
C ARG A 71 38.46 -15.27 7.63
N ASN A 72 39.68 -14.76 7.79
CA ASN A 72 40.65 -15.30 8.74
C ASN A 72 40.19 -15.12 10.20
N ILE A 73 39.58 -13.97 10.56
CA ILE A 73 39.05 -13.72 11.91
C ILE A 73 37.79 -14.55 12.18
N VAL A 74 36.87 -14.65 11.22
CA VAL A 74 35.60 -15.37 11.38
C VAL A 74 35.84 -16.90 11.41
N GLN A 75 36.88 -17.40 10.73
CA GLN A 75 37.26 -18.81 10.80
C GLN A 75 37.90 -19.21 12.14
N SER A 76 38.46 -18.26 12.90
CA SER A 76 39.11 -18.54 14.20
C SER A 76 38.17 -18.45 15.42
N ILE A 77 36.86 -18.28 15.20
CA ILE A 77 35.90 -17.91 16.26
C ILE A 77 34.70 -18.86 16.31
N ASP A 78 34.23 -19.15 17.52
CA ASP A 78 33.11 -20.05 17.83
C ASP A 78 31.76 -19.58 17.22
N HIS A 79 30.84 -20.51 16.90
CA HIS A 79 29.65 -20.27 16.06
C HIS A 79 28.76 -19.10 16.52
N ARG A 80 28.61 -18.88 17.83
CA ARG A 80 27.79 -17.78 18.38
C ARG A 80 28.37 -16.38 18.14
N ARG A 81 29.68 -16.24 17.96
CA ARG A 81 30.35 -14.94 17.72
C ARG A 81 30.45 -14.59 16.22
N LYS A 82 30.29 -15.57 15.33
CA LYS A 82 30.21 -15.33 13.87
C LYS A 82 28.96 -14.51 13.51
N PHE A 83 27.85 -14.75 14.20
CA PHE A 83 26.59 -14.03 14.00
C PHE A 83 26.71 -12.55 14.36
N THR A 84 27.32 -12.23 15.51
CA THR A 84 27.54 -10.84 15.96
C THR A 84 28.46 -10.07 15.03
N ILE A 85 29.49 -10.70 14.48
CA ILE A 85 30.37 -10.08 13.48
C ILE A 85 29.61 -9.84 12.17
N CYS A 86 28.82 -10.80 11.68
CA CYS A 86 28.04 -10.59 10.46
C CYS A 86 27.04 -9.43 10.61
N PHE A 87 26.36 -9.37 11.76
CA PHE A 87 25.43 -8.27 12.07
C PHE A 87 26.15 -6.92 12.17
N SER A 88 27.35 -6.87 12.76
CA SER A 88 28.13 -5.63 12.83
C SER A 88 28.59 -5.14 11.45
N TYR A 89 28.92 -6.04 10.52
CA TYR A 89 29.25 -5.66 9.15
C TYR A 89 28.06 -5.16 8.36
N VAL A 90 26.92 -5.83 8.50
CA VAL A 90 25.66 -5.40 7.89
C VAL A 90 25.25 -4.03 8.43
N PHE A 91 25.40 -3.83 9.73
CA PHE A 91 25.19 -2.54 10.37
C PHE A 91 26.15 -1.46 9.82
N LEU A 92 27.45 -1.75 9.74
CA LEU A 92 28.45 -0.83 9.19
C LEU A 92 28.20 -0.52 7.71
N TYR A 93 27.76 -1.50 6.91
CA TYR A 93 27.37 -1.27 5.52
C TYR A 93 26.14 -0.39 5.43
N ILE A 94 25.07 -0.67 6.18
CA ILE A 94 23.86 0.16 6.22
C ILE A 94 24.21 1.59 6.65
N LEU A 95 25.07 1.74 7.66
CA LEU A 95 25.55 3.03 8.16
C LEU A 95 26.35 3.78 7.11
N ALA A 96 27.32 3.12 6.46
CA ALA A 96 28.11 3.71 5.38
C ALA A 96 27.22 4.13 4.20
N LEU A 97 26.27 3.29 3.82
CA LEU A 97 25.33 3.58 2.73
C LEU A 97 24.42 4.76 3.08
N PHE A 98 23.94 4.82 4.32
CA PHE A 98 23.17 5.95 4.86
C PHE A 98 23.97 7.25 4.83
N LEU A 99 25.24 7.22 5.27
CA LEU A 99 26.14 8.38 5.23
C LEU A 99 26.39 8.83 3.78
N ILE A 100 26.70 7.89 2.87
CA ILE A 100 26.92 8.20 1.45
C ILE A 100 25.68 8.84 0.82
N ILE A 101 24.49 8.28 1.06
CA ILE A 101 23.25 8.81 0.50
C ILE A 101 22.98 10.23 1.01
N ASN A 102 23.18 10.47 2.31
CA ASN A 102 22.96 11.80 2.89
C ASN A 102 24.01 12.83 2.45
N MET A 103 25.25 12.41 2.15
CA MET A 103 26.30 13.32 1.66
C MET A 103 26.16 13.63 0.16
N THR A 104 25.57 12.73 -0.63
CA THR A 104 25.55 12.83 -2.11
C THR A 104 24.18 13.12 -2.70
N ASP A 105 23.12 13.16 -1.87
CA ASP A 105 21.71 13.24 -2.27
C ASP A 105 21.28 12.19 -3.32
N ALA A 106 22.08 11.14 -3.52
CA ALA A 106 21.86 10.12 -4.53
C ALA A 106 20.79 9.11 -4.07
N THR A 107 19.52 9.53 -4.09
CA THR A 107 18.38 8.75 -3.60
C THR A 107 18.20 7.40 -4.30
N TRP A 108 18.70 7.23 -5.53
CA TRP A 108 18.70 5.96 -6.26
C TRP A 108 19.59 4.89 -5.62
N LEU A 109 20.65 5.28 -4.89
CA LEU A 109 21.52 4.35 -4.16
C LEU A 109 20.77 3.62 -3.03
N LYS A 110 19.60 4.10 -2.61
CA LYS A 110 18.75 3.41 -1.63
C LYS A 110 18.38 1.99 -2.06
N TRP A 111 18.38 1.67 -3.35
CA TRP A 111 18.21 0.28 -3.81
C TRP A 111 19.32 -0.65 -3.33
N LEU A 112 20.51 -0.14 -3.03
CA LEU A 112 21.61 -0.92 -2.46
C LEU A 112 21.34 -1.38 -1.03
N TYR A 113 20.33 -0.83 -0.33
CA TYR A 113 19.83 -1.46 0.89
C TYR A 113 19.34 -2.89 0.64
N PHE A 114 18.87 -3.21 -0.57
CA PHE A 114 18.55 -4.60 -0.91
C PHE A 114 19.77 -5.48 -1.07
N LEU A 115 20.93 -4.90 -1.40
CA LEU A 115 22.19 -5.63 -1.52
C LEU A 115 22.66 -6.17 -0.16
N VAL A 116 22.24 -5.51 0.94
CA VAL A 116 22.38 -6.06 2.29
C VAL A 116 21.70 -7.41 2.43
N PHE A 117 20.51 -7.60 1.85
CA PHE A 117 19.81 -8.87 1.93
C PHE A 117 20.56 -9.96 1.16
N PHE A 118 21.11 -9.64 -0.01
CA PHE A 118 21.94 -10.59 -0.75
C PHE A 118 23.26 -10.89 -0.03
N ILE A 119 23.86 -9.91 0.63
CA ILE A 119 25.05 -10.10 1.47
C ILE A 119 24.69 -10.96 2.68
N LEU A 120 23.61 -10.65 3.40
CA LEU A 120 23.14 -11.44 4.54
C LEU A 120 22.81 -12.87 4.13
N ASP A 121 22.12 -13.06 3.02
CA ASP A 121 21.76 -14.37 2.49
C ASP A 121 23.02 -15.13 2.04
N PHE A 122 23.91 -14.49 1.28
CA PHE A 122 25.20 -15.05 0.90
C PHE A 122 26.06 -15.42 2.11
N TYR A 123 26.17 -14.55 3.11
CA TYR A 123 26.92 -14.82 4.32
C TYR A 123 26.23 -15.87 5.20
N TYR A 124 24.91 -15.88 5.29
CA TYR A 124 24.15 -16.92 5.96
C TYR A 124 24.45 -18.28 5.31
N PHE A 125 24.30 -18.41 4.00
CA PHE A 125 24.59 -19.67 3.30
C PHE A 125 26.08 -20.04 3.25
N HIS A 126 27.01 -19.08 3.25
CA HIS A 126 28.44 -19.34 3.11
C HIS A 126 29.18 -19.52 4.46
N PHE A 127 28.80 -18.76 5.49
CA PHE A 127 29.44 -18.81 6.82
C PHE A 127 28.63 -19.59 7.85
N PHE A 128 27.30 -19.63 7.73
CA PHE A 128 26.53 -20.70 8.34
C PHE A 128 26.74 -21.92 7.45
N SER A 129 27.96 -22.46 7.51
CA SER A 129 28.26 -23.68 6.82
C SER A 129 27.24 -24.70 7.31
N TRP A 130 26.44 -25.20 6.38
CA TRP A 130 26.03 -26.61 6.32
C TRP A 130 27.29 -27.50 6.19
N SER A 131 28.35 -27.18 6.94
CA SER A 131 29.39 -28.11 7.28
C SER A 131 28.66 -29.13 8.10
N LYS A 132 28.20 -30.18 7.40
CA LYS A 132 28.19 -31.51 7.96
C LYS A 132 29.52 -31.66 8.69
N ASN A 133 29.53 -31.38 9.98
CA ASN A 133 30.34 -32.20 10.84
C ASN A 133 29.73 -33.58 10.63
N GLU A 134 30.39 -34.40 9.83
CA GLU A 134 29.98 -35.79 9.56
C GLU A 134 29.79 -36.58 10.87
N ASN A 135 30.28 -36.02 11.99
CA ASN A 135 30.23 -36.58 13.33
C ASN A 135 29.12 -36.03 14.26
N LYS A 136 28.23 -35.12 13.82
CA LYS A 136 27.03 -34.77 14.59
C LYS A 136 25.78 -34.89 13.72
N LYS A 137 24.94 -35.90 14.01
CA LYS A 137 23.56 -35.94 13.51
C LYS A 137 22.83 -34.72 14.07
N GLN A 138 22.60 -33.72 13.23
CA GLN A 138 21.72 -32.61 13.54
C GLN A 138 20.35 -33.21 13.88
N SER A 139 19.77 -32.79 15.00
CA SER A 139 18.48 -33.35 15.39
C SER A 139 17.43 -32.88 14.38
N LYS A 140 16.46 -33.75 14.05
CA LYS A 140 15.37 -33.40 13.12
C LYS A 140 14.68 -32.08 13.53
N ASN A 141 14.63 -31.77 14.83
CA ASN A 141 14.02 -30.55 15.35
C ASN A 141 14.82 -29.28 15.03
N GLU A 142 16.16 -29.34 15.04
CA GLU A 142 17.03 -28.21 14.68
C GLU A 142 16.87 -27.84 13.19
N GLU A 143 16.75 -28.83 12.31
CA GLU A 143 16.50 -28.59 10.87
C GLU A 143 15.15 -27.89 10.63
N TRP A 144 14.10 -28.28 11.35
CA TRP A 144 12.79 -27.63 11.24
C TRP A 144 12.81 -26.21 11.80
N GLU A 145 13.50 -25.95 12.91
CA GLU A 145 13.63 -24.61 13.51
C GLU A 145 14.34 -23.64 12.57
N GLU A 146 15.44 -24.05 11.95
CA GLU A 146 16.16 -23.25 10.97
C GLU A 146 15.29 -22.92 9.75
N ALA A 147 14.61 -23.93 9.20
CA ALA A 147 13.75 -23.76 8.02
C ALA A 147 12.57 -22.81 8.30
N ILE A 148 11.93 -22.95 9.48
CA ILE A 148 10.83 -22.09 9.89
C ILE A 148 11.32 -20.66 10.11
N THR A 149 12.46 -20.49 10.79
CA THR A 149 13.04 -19.17 11.06
C THR A 149 13.37 -18.45 9.76
N PHE A 150 14.03 -19.14 8.81
CA PHE A 150 14.32 -18.61 7.49
C PHE A 150 13.03 -18.22 6.74
N ALA A 151 12.03 -19.09 6.74
CA ALA A 151 10.76 -18.83 6.06
C ALA A 151 10.04 -17.60 6.64
N ILE A 152 10.04 -17.44 7.97
CA ILE A 152 9.44 -16.27 8.64
C ILE A 152 10.19 -14.99 8.26
N ILE A 153 11.53 -15.00 8.29
CA ILE A 153 12.34 -13.82 7.92
C ILE A 153 12.09 -13.45 6.45
N ALA A 154 12.20 -14.42 5.54
CA ALA A 154 12.00 -14.19 4.11
C ALA A 154 10.59 -13.67 3.81
N ALA A 155 9.56 -14.30 4.37
CA ALA A 155 8.18 -13.85 4.19
C ALA A 155 7.93 -12.47 4.82
N THR A 156 8.56 -12.15 5.96
CA THR A 156 8.51 -10.80 6.56
C THR A 156 9.12 -9.76 5.62
N LEU A 157 10.29 -10.04 5.04
CA LEU A 157 10.95 -9.13 4.10
C LEU A 157 10.10 -8.91 2.84
N ILE A 158 9.54 -9.99 2.28
CA ILE A 158 8.60 -9.92 1.15
C ILE A 158 7.40 -9.02 1.52
N HIS A 159 6.82 -9.23 2.70
CA HIS A 159 5.68 -8.44 3.19
C HIS A 159 6.02 -6.98 3.44
N VAL A 160 7.24 -6.69 3.91
CA VAL A 160 7.68 -5.32 4.21
C VAL A 160 7.98 -4.55 2.93
N PHE A 161 8.70 -5.14 1.97
CA PHE A 161 9.27 -4.40 0.84
C PHE A 161 8.62 -4.67 -0.52
N PHE A 162 7.98 -5.83 -0.71
CA PHE A 162 7.53 -6.25 -2.03
C PHE A 162 6.02 -6.25 -2.15
N ILE A 163 5.35 -7.19 -1.48
CA ILE A 163 3.93 -7.45 -1.65
C ILE A 163 3.29 -7.73 -0.30
N GLN A 164 2.15 -7.11 -0.03
CA GLN A 164 1.37 -7.36 1.17
C GLN A 164 -0.09 -7.72 0.83
N PRO A 165 -0.66 -8.78 1.43
CA PRO A 165 -2.07 -9.11 1.27
C PRO A 165 -2.95 -8.19 2.15
N PHE A 166 -4.10 -7.78 1.60
CA PHE A 166 -5.12 -6.98 2.30
C PHE A 166 -6.51 -7.55 2.06
N THR A 167 -7.43 -7.24 2.97
CA THR A 167 -8.85 -7.56 2.82
C THR A 167 -9.66 -6.28 2.69
N ILE A 168 -10.76 -6.32 1.93
CA ILE A 168 -11.71 -5.20 1.78
C ILE A 168 -12.91 -5.44 2.71
N PRO A 169 -12.98 -4.75 3.86
CA PRO A 169 -14.09 -4.91 4.81
C PRO A 169 -15.25 -3.93 4.56
N THR A 170 -15.03 -2.88 3.76
CA THR A 170 -16.01 -1.81 3.50
C THR A 170 -16.24 -1.63 2.00
N SER A 171 -17.39 -1.06 1.69
CA SER A 171 -17.93 -0.83 0.35
C SER A 171 -17.54 0.51 -0.28
N SER A 172 -16.66 1.28 0.37
CA SER A 172 -16.26 2.61 -0.12
C SER A 172 -15.65 2.62 -1.53
N MET A 173 -15.21 1.46 -2.02
CA MET A 173 -14.63 1.26 -3.35
C MET A 173 -15.45 0.29 -4.20
N GLU A 174 -16.75 0.10 -3.88
CA GLU A 174 -17.66 -0.79 -4.62
C GLU A 174 -17.71 -0.46 -6.12
N ASN A 175 -18.20 -1.43 -6.91
CA ASN A 175 -17.96 -1.63 -8.34
C ASN A 175 -16.53 -2.04 -8.71
N ASN A 176 -15.50 -1.38 -8.18
CA ASN A 176 -14.11 -1.76 -8.47
C ASN A 176 -13.58 -2.84 -7.51
N MET A 177 -13.85 -2.68 -6.22
CA MET A 177 -13.45 -3.60 -5.15
C MET A 177 -14.63 -3.81 -4.20
N GLN A 178 -15.07 -5.06 -4.09
CA GLN A 178 -16.24 -5.44 -3.30
C GLN A 178 -15.83 -5.89 -1.91
N VAL A 179 -16.76 -5.79 -0.96
CA VAL A 179 -16.59 -6.35 0.38
C VAL A 179 -16.31 -7.86 0.26
N GLY A 180 -15.25 -8.29 0.94
CA GLY A 180 -14.74 -9.67 0.89
C GLY A 180 -13.73 -9.94 -0.22
N ASP A 181 -13.28 -8.93 -0.96
CA ASP A 181 -12.11 -9.05 -1.84
C ASP A 181 -10.83 -9.11 -1.01
N PHE A 182 -9.92 -10.00 -1.42
CA PHE A 182 -8.57 -10.15 -0.90
C PHE A 182 -7.59 -9.70 -1.97
N LEU A 183 -6.87 -8.61 -1.67
CA LEU A 183 -5.99 -7.93 -2.61
C LEU A 183 -4.53 -8.28 -2.33
N LEU A 184 -3.71 -8.30 -3.37
CA LEU A 184 -2.27 -8.18 -3.29
C LEU A 184 -1.88 -6.74 -3.63
N VAL A 185 -1.14 -6.12 -2.73
CA VAL A 185 -0.67 -4.74 -2.86
C VAL A 185 0.83 -4.74 -3.09
N SER A 186 1.24 -4.17 -4.21
CA SER A 186 2.64 -3.95 -4.55
C SER A 186 3.16 -2.69 -3.86
N LYS A 187 4.18 -2.85 -3.03
CA LYS A 187 4.89 -1.74 -2.38
C LYS A 187 5.96 -1.15 -3.28
N VAL A 188 6.54 -1.95 -4.17
CA VAL A 188 7.58 -1.52 -5.11
C VAL A 188 7.08 -0.54 -6.17
N ASN A 189 5.79 -0.57 -6.52
CA ASN A 189 5.22 0.34 -7.52
C ASN A 189 5.45 1.81 -7.14
N TYR A 190 5.12 2.20 -5.90
CA TYR A 190 5.29 3.58 -5.41
C TYR A 190 6.51 3.75 -4.51
N GLY A 191 7.37 2.72 -4.43
CA GLY A 191 8.51 2.68 -3.53
C GLY A 191 8.11 2.26 -2.12
N ALA A 192 8.72 1.18 -1.63
CA ALA A 192 8.42 0.69 -0.29
C ALA A 192 8.97 1.65 0.77
N ASN A 193 8.15 1.94 1.79
CA ASN A 193 8.61 2.64 2.97
C ASN A 193 9.54 1.71 3.76
N ILE A 194 10.70 2.23 4.16
CA ILE A 194 11.48 1.62 5.24
C ILE A 194 10.61 1.73 6.50
N PRO A 195 10.36 0.63 7.23
CA PRO A 195 9.52 0.67 8.42
C PRO A 195 10.03 1.72 9.41
N ASN A 196 9.22 2.72 9.69
CA ASN A 196 9.53 3.68 10.75
C ASN A 196 9.66 2.97 12.10
N THR A 197 8.85 1.93 12.32
CA THR A 197 8.92 1.08 13.51
C THR A 197 9.49 -0.30 13.15
N PRO A 198 10.83 -0.49 13.14
CA PRO A 198 11.49 -1.73 12.70
C PRO A 198 11.33 -2.88 13.70
N LEU A 199 11.11 -2.57 14.98
CA LEU A 199 10.86 -3.56 16.02
C LEU A 199 9.36 -3.90 16.06
N PHE A 200 8.94 -4.85 15.22
CA PHE A 200 7.56 -5.34 15.18
C PHE A 200 7.50 -6.86 15.03
N MET A 201 6.40 -7.47 15.48
CA MET A 201 6.16 -8.89 15.28
C MET A 201 5.73 -9.16 13.83
N PRO A 202 6.39 -10.09 13.13
CA PRO A 202 6.01 -10.52 11.79
C PRO A 202 4.50 -10.78 11.66
N PHE A 203 3.93 -10.36 10.53
CA PHE A 203 2.52 -10.59 10.16
C PHE A 203 1.48 -9.98 11.10
N MET A 204 1.89 -9.14 12.07
CA MET A 204 0.99 -8.42 12.96
C MET A 204 1.01 -6.92 12.68
N HIS A 205 -0.17 -6.29 12.65
CA HIS A 205 -0.28 -4.87 12.31
C HIS A 205 -0.26 -3.93 13.53
N GLN A 206 -1.10 -4.18 14.54
CA GLN A 206 -1.29 -3.25 15.67
C GLN A 206 -1.18 -3.89 17.04
N LYS A 207 -1.80 -5.06 17.23
CA LYS A 207 -1.90 -5.74 18.52
C LYS A 207 -1.61 -7.23 18.33
N ILE A 208 -1.11 -7.85 19.38
CA ILE A 208 -0.98 -9.30 19.44
C ILE A 208 -2.41 -9.88 19.53
N PRO A 209 -2.79 -10.81 18.65
CA PRO A 209 -4.10 -11.46 18.68
C PRO A 209 -4.43 -12.01 20.08
N GLY A 210 -5.64 -11.75 20.56
CA GLY A 210 -6.10 -12.18 21.89
C GLY A 210 -5.67 -11.26 23.05
N THR A 211 -4.89 -10.21 22.80
CA THR A 211 -4.46 -9.27 23.85
C THR A 211 -4.67 -7.80 23.44
N ASN A 212 -4.51 -6.88 24.39
CA ASN A 212 -4.47 -5.44 24.12
C ASN A 212 -3.05 -4.90 23.89
N THR A 213 -2.03 -5.75 23.94
CA THR A 213 -0.62 -5.38 23.84
C THR A 213 -0.26 -5.02 22.39
N PRO A 214 0.45 -3.89 22.15
CA PRO A 214 0.95 -3.55 20.83
C PRO A 214 1.86 -4.64 20.25
N SER A 215 1.75 -4.90 18.95
CA SER A 215 2.62 -5.86 18.24
C SER A 215 3.97 -5.25 17.82
N TYR A 216 4.33 -4.08 18.37
CA TYR A 216 5.51 -3.31 17.99
C TYR A 216 6.05 -2.52 19.18
N SER A 217 7.33 -2.17 19.12
CA SER A 217 8.00 -1.33 20.11
C SER A 217 8.33 0.04 19.53
N LYS A 218 8.05 1.11 20.29
CA LYS A 218 8.36 2.50 19.90
C LYS A 218 9.81 2.91 20.23
N LEU A 219 10.63 1.99 20.76
CA LEU A 219 12.02 2.28 21.17
C LEU A 219 12.90 2.82 20.03
N ILE A 220 12.64 2.38 18.80
CA ILE A 220 13.38 2.82 17.61
C ILE A 220 12.38 3.36 16.61
N GLN A 221 12.57 4.62 16.20
CA GLN A 221 11.79 5.29 15.15
C GLN A 221 12.73 5.86 14.10
N LEU A 222 12.67 5.33 12.88
CA LEU A 222 13.60 5.68 11.79
C LEU A 222 13.16 6.91 10.98
N GLY A 223 11.97 7.45 11.25
CA GLY A 223 11.39 8.55 10.49
C GLY A 223 10.85 8.11 9.12
N TYR A 224 10.49 9.09 8.30
CA TYR A 224 10.04 8.82 6.93
C TYR A 224 11.24 8.60 6.01
N ASN A 225 11.37 7.38 5.49
CA ASN A 225 12.29 7.06 4.42
C ASN A 225 11.65 6.11 3.42
N ARG A 226 11.63 6.51 2.16
CA ARG A 226 11.04 5.74 1.06
C ARG A 226 12.12 5.35 0.06
N LEU A 227 12.07 4.07 -0.33
CA LEU A 227 12.86 3.54 -1.44
C LEU A 227 12.28 4.07 -2.76
N PRO A 228 13.06 4.22 -3.83
CA PRO A 228 12.52 4.66 -5.11
C PRO A 228 11.45 3.67 -5.61
N GLY A 229 10.42 4.19 -6.26
CA GLY A 229 9.36 3.38 -6.88
C GLY A 229 9.58 3.18 -8.37
N PHE A 230 8.90 2.21 -8.97
CA PHE A 230 8.86 2.06 -10.43
C PHE A 230 8.03 3.15 -11.12
N GLN A 231 7.14 3.81 -10.38
CA GLN A 231 6.27 4.88 -10.88
C GLN A 231 5.88 5.83 -9.74
N THR A 232 5.49 7.05 -10.12
CA THR A 232 4.83 7.99 -9.21
C THR A 232 3.33 7.73 -9.16
N ILE A 233 2.67 8.22 -8.12
CA ILE A 233 1.20 8.20 -8.03
C ILE A 233 0.64 9.19 -9.03
N LYS A 234 -0.38 8.77 -9.78
CA LYS A 234 -1.09 9.58 -10.77
C LYS A 234 -2.54 9.77 -10.35
N ASN A 235 -3.17 10.81 -10.89
CA ASN A 235 -4.62 10.96 -10.77
C ASN A 235 -5.31 9.67 -11.25
N ASN A 236 -6.35 9.29 -10.52
CA ASN A 236 -7.15 8.08 -10.68
C ASN A 236 -6.44 6.75 -10.34
N ASP A 237 -5.21 6.77 -9.82
CA ASP A 237 -4.61 5.57 -9.22
C ASP A 237 -5.43 5.11 -8.00
N ILE A 238 -5.59 3.80 -7.83
CA ILE A 238 -6.04 3.23 -6.56
C ILE A 238 -4.80 3.10 -5.66
N VAL A 239 -4.90 3.56 -4.42
CA VAL A 239 -3.79 3.62 -3.48
C VAL A 239 -4.22 3.02 -2.16
N VAL A 240 -3.36 2.16 -1.61
CA VAL A 240 -3.44 1.71 -0.21
C VAL A 240 -2.55 2.63 0.61
N PHE A 241 -3.08 3.16 1.71
CA PHE A 241 -2.39 4.10 2.59
C PHE A 241 -2.83 3.93 4.04
N ASN A 242 -1.99 4.38 4.98
CA ASN A 242 -2.32 4.47 6.39
C ASN A 242 -3.28 5.65 6.63
N PHE A 243 -4.33 5.43 7.41
CA PHE A 243 -5.36 6.42 7.72
C PHE A 243 -4.75 7.60 8.49
N PRO A 244 -4.78 8.83 7.97
CA PRO A 244 -4.02 9.92 8.58
C PRO A 244 -4.66 10.47 9.86
N ALA A 245 -5.99 10.42 9.97
CA ALA A 245 -6.77 11.01 11.05
C ALA A 245 -7.26 9.98 12.08
N ASP A 246 -6.43 8.97 12.42
CA ASP A 246 -6.77 7.95 13.42
C ASP A 246 -7.04 8.59 14.80
N SER A 247 -8.32 8.89 15.05
CA SER A 247 -8.79 9.58 16.25
C SER A 247 -8.91 8.66 17.46
N LEU A 248 -8.79 7.34 17.26
CA LEU A 248 -8.89 6.36 18.33
C LEU A 248 -7.56 6.21 19.09
N ARG A 249 -6.42 6.43 18.41
CA ARG A 249 -5.07 6.34 18.98
C ARG A 249 -4.15 7.38 18.36
N THR A 250 -4.09 8.55 18.98
CA THR A 250 -3.30 9.70 18.51
C THR A 250 -1.78 9.51 18.63
N ASP A 251 -1.34 8.57 19.47
CA ASP A 251 0.07 8.31 19.77
C ASP A 251 0.71 7.22 18.89
N MET A 252 0.00 6.76 17.85
CA MET A 252 0.45 5.65 17.01
C MET A 252 1.40 6.11 15.90
N PRO A 253 2.55 5.42 15.69
CA PRO A 253 3.42 5.66 14.54
C PRO A 253 2.65 5.55 13.22
N PHE A 254 2.98 6.40 12.24
CA PHE A 254 2.24 6.49 10.98
C PHE A 254 2.16 5.14 10.24
N ASP A 255 3.20 4.31 10.32
CA ASP A 255 3.31 3.00 9.68
C ASP A 255 2.50 1.89 10.38
N LYS A 256 1.88 2.19 11.53
CA LYS A 256 1.02 1.25 12.28
C LYS A 256 -0.45 1.64 12.27
N LYS A 257 -0.80 2.83 11.76
CA LYS A 257 -2.19 3.28 11.62
C LYS A 257 -2.98 2.39 10.66
N MET A 258 -4.30 2.34 10.83
CA MET A 258 -5.17 1.49 10.02
C MET A 258 -4.99 1.72 8.51
N ASN A 259 -5.08 0.67 7.69
CA ASN A 259 -4.94 0.81 6.24
C ASN A 259 -6.30 1.09 5.58
N TYR A 260 -6.29 2.01 4.62
CA TYR A 260 -7.42 2.37 3.79
C TYR A 260 -7.04 2.21 2.33
N VAL A 261 -8.05 1.93 1.50
CA VAL A 261 -7.91 1.90 0.04
C VAL A 261 -8.88 2.92 -0.53
N LYS A 262 -8.37 3.82 -1.37
CA LYS A 262 -9.13 4.88 -2.05
C LYS A 262 -8.54 5.17 -3.42
N ARG A 263 -9.24 5.97 -4.21
CA ARG A 263 -8.73 6.54 -5.44
C ARG A 263 -8.03 7.87 -5.17
N CYS A 264 -6.80 8.02 -5.65
CA CYS A 264 -6.08 9.28 -5.64
C CYS A 264 -6.65 10.17 -6.74
N VAL A 265 -7.51 11.11 -6.36
CA VAL A 265 -8.18 12.00 -7.32
C VAL A 265 -7.30 13.21 -7.66
N GLY A 266 -6.62 13.76 -6.66
CA GLY A 266 -5.67 14.86 -6.82
C GLY A 266 -4.30 14.47 -6.30
N ILE A 267 -3.27 14.83 -7.05
CA ILE A 267 -1.86 14.65 -6.67
C ILE A 267 -1.25 15.97 -6.23
N ALA A 268 -0.04 15.90 -5.72
CA ALA A 268 0.74 17.04 -5.29
C ALA A 268 0.90 18.08 -6.43
N GLY A 269 0.50 19.32 -6.17
CA GLY A 269 0.48 20.43 -7.13
C GLY A 269 -0.87 20.68 -7.80
N ASP A 270 -1.87 19.82 -7.61
CA ASP A 270 -3.20 20.01 -8.20
C ASP A 270 -4.07 20.98 -7.41
N SER A 271 -4.93 21.71 -8.10
CA SER A 271 -6.13 22.34 -7.55
C SER A 271 -7.35 21.46 -7.83
N LEU A 272 -8.07 21.08 -6.77
CA LEU A 272 -9.24 20.21 -6.85
C LEU A 272 -10.52 20.98 -6.52
N GLN A 273 -11.53 20.78 -7.36
CA GLN A 273 -12.88 21.28 -7.12
C GLN A 273 -13.90 20.19 -7.48
N ILE A 274 -15.03 20.14 -6.78
CA ILE A 274 -16.17 19.29 -7.12
C ILE A 274 -17.36 20.20 -7.39
N ILE A 275 -17.99 20.04 -8.54
CA ILE A 275 -19.18 20.79 -8.94
C ILE A 275 -20.21 19.77 -9.44
N ASN A 276 -21.37 19.73 -8.81
CA ASN A 276 -22.45 18.79 -9.15
C ASN A 276 -21.95 17.35 -9.31
N GLN A 277 -21.17 16.85 -8.34
CA GLN A 277 -20.58 15.49 -8.29
C GLN A 277 -19.44 15.22 -9.30
N ASP A 278 -19.15 16.17 -10.19
CA ASP A 278 -18.05 16.08 -11.11
C ASP A 278 -16.80 16.74 -10.54
N ILE A 279 -15.66 16.09 -10.77
CA ILE A 279 -14.38 16.50 -10.23
C ILE A 279 -13.66 17.30 -11.31
N TYR A 280 -13.12 18.45 -10.92
CA TYR A 280 -12.28 19.30 -11.74
C TYR A 280 -10.89 19.33 -11.10
N ILE A 281 -9.87 19.06 -11.91
CA ILE A 281 -8.47 19.16 -11.55
C ILE A 281 -7.87 20.28 -12.40
N ASN A 282 -7.29 21.29 -11.76
CA ASN A 282 -6.72 22.47 -12.43
C ASN A 282 -7.73 23.11 -13.40
N ASN A 283 -8.99 23.27 -12.96
CA ASN A 283 -10.15 23.75 -13.72
C ASN A 283 -10.56 22.90 -14.93
N THR A 284 -9.93 21.74 -15.15
CA THR A 284 -10.31 20.80 -16.21
C THR A 284 -11.14 19.67 -15.63
N LYS A 285 -12.28 19.33 -16.26
CA LYS A 285 -13.11 18.22 -15.82
C LYS A 285 -12.31 16.92 -15.94
N SER A 286 -12.16 16.22 -14.82
CA SER A 286 -11.47 14.92 -14.77
C SER A 286 -12.38 13.86 -15.39
N ASP A 287 -12.03 13.41 -16.60
CA ASP A 287 -12.74 12.34 -17.28
C ASP A 287 -12.38 10.98 -16.66
N THR A 288 -13.06 10.67 -15.58
CA THR A 288 -13.05 9.32 -15.05
C THR A 288 -14.12 8.51 -15.79
N HIS A 289 -13.72 7.62 -16.70
CA HIS A 289 -14.57 6.54 -17.25
C HIS A 289 -15.00 5.52 -16.17
N ILE A 290 -15.07 5.95 -14.92
CA ILE A 290 -15.28 5.15 -13.73
C ILE A 290 -16.70 5.42 -13.26
N GLU A 291 -17.49 4.35 -13.15
CA GLU A 291 -18.83 4.44 -12.62
C GLU A 291 -18.79 4.83 -11.14
N LYS A 292 -19.38 5.99 -10.82
CA LYS A 292 -19.49 6.52 -9.46
C LYS A 292 -20.80 6.01 -8.84
N GLN A 293 -20.76 5.61 -7.56
CA GLN A 293 -21.98 5.29 -6.81
C GLN A 293 -22.37 6.44 -5.89
N PHE A 294 -23.68 6.66 -5.81
CA PHE A 294 -24.32 7.67 -4.97
C PHE A 294 -25.38 7.03 -4.08
N GLN A 295 -25.66 7.70 -2.97
CA GLN A 295 -26.75 7.32 -2.09
C GLN A 295 -28.09 7.68 -2.71
N TYR A 296 -29.01 6.72 -2.65
CA TYR A 296 -30.42 6.96 -2.89
C TYR A 296 -31.25 6.33 -1.78
N ILE A 297 -32.41 6.91 -1.53
CA ILE A 297 -33.39 6.39 -0.59
C ILE A 297 -34.59 5.91 -1.40
N ILE A 298 -34.91 4.63 -1.29
CA ILE A 298 -36.10 4.02 -1.85
C ILE A 298 -37.15 4.05 -0.75
N VAL A 299 -38.28 4.72 -0.99
CA VAL A 299 -39.39 4.80 -0.04
C VAL A 299 -40.69 4.32 -0.69
N PRO A 300 -41.63 3.76 0.10
CA PRO A 300 -42.97 3.47 -0.35
C PRO A 300 -43.60 4.68 -1.05
N ASN A 301 -44.35 4.43 -2.12
CA ASN A 301 -45.21 5.46 -2.68
C ASN A 301 -46.39 5.68 -1.72
N ASP A 302 -46.54 6.91 -1.21
CA ASP A 302 -47.59 7.29 -0.25
C ASP A 302 -49.01 6.97 -0.76
N SER A 303 -49.18 6.85 -2.08
CA SER A 303 -50.46 6.55 -2.73
C SER A 303 -50.81 5.06 -2.82
N VAL A 304 -49.93 4.15 -2.38
CA VAL A 304 -50.07 2.70 -2.62
C VAL A 304 -49.87 1.92 -1.33
N HIS A 305 -50.83 1.06 -0.99
CA HIS A 305 -50.63 0.09 0.09
C HIS A 305 -49.61 -0.98 -0.31
N ILE A 306 -48.49 -1.06 0.40
CA ILE A 306 -47.43 -2.03 0.13
C ILE A 306 -47.52 -3.20 1.09
N SER A 307 -47.66 -4.41 0.55
CA SER A 307 -47.65 -5.64 1.36
C SER A 307 -46.22 -6.02 1.78
N ASN A 308 -46.08 -6.76 2.89
CA ASN A 308 -44.78 -7.24 3.36
C ASN A 308 -44.03 -8.06 2.30
N ASN A 309 -44.74 -8.81 1.45
CA ASN A 309 -44.13 -9.61 0.39
C ASN A 309 -43.45 -8.72 -0.66
N ILE A 310 -44.06 -7.58 -1.01
CA ILE A 310 -43.46 -6.63 -1.96
C ILE A 310 -42.17 -6.04 -1.35
N MET A 311 -42.19 -5.65 -0.07
CA MET A 311 -40.99 -5.13 0.61
C MET A 311 -39.86 -6.18 0.63
N GLN A 312 -40.20 -7.44 0.92
CA GLN A 312 -39.22 -8.54 0.91
C GLN A 312 -38.69 -8.82 -0.49
N ASN A 313 -39.52 -8.73 -1.53
CA ASN A 313 -39.07 -8.90 -2.92
C ASN A 313 -38.08 -7.81 -3.33
N VAL A 314 -38.30 -6.56 -2.93
CA VAL A 314 -37.33 -5.46 -3.19
C VAL A 314 -36.04 -5.67 -2.40
N GLU A 315 -36.13 -6.03 -1.12
CA GLU A 315 -34.95 -6.38 -0.31
C GLU A 315 -34.12 -7.50 -0.97
N GLN A 316 -34.81 -8.55 -1.44
CA GLN A 316 -34.18 -9.68 -2.12
C GLN A 316 -33.57 -9.27 -3.46
N LEU A 317 -34.26 -8.45 -4.26
CA LEU A 317 -33.73 -7.90 -5.52
C LEU A 317 -32.42 -7.16 -5.29
N LEU A 318 -32.35 -6.32 -4.24
CA LEU A 318 -31.14 -5.57 -3.91
C LEU A 318 -29.99 -6.51 -3.49
N ILE A 319 -30.28 -7.52 -2.66
CA ILE A 319 -29.30 -8.52 -2.22
C ILE A 319 -28.78 -9.37 -3.40
N GLU A 320 -29.66 -9.75 -4.33
CA GLU A 320 -29.31 -10.57 -5.49
C GLU A 320 -28.41 -9.86 -6.50
N ASN A 321 -28.52 -8.52 -6.58
CA ASN A 321 -27.65 -7.69 -7.40
C ASN A 321 -26.38 -7.26 -6.65
N ASP A 322 -26.07 -7.86 -5.49
CA ASP A 322 -24.92 -7.52 -4.64
C ASP A 322 -24.85 -6.02 -4.27
N ILE A 323 -26.01 -5.35 -4.19
CA ILE A 323 -26.10 -3.92 -3.85
C ILE A 323 -26.00 -3.77 -2.34
N GLU A 324 -25.08 -2.92 -1.90
CA GLU A 324 -25.05 -2.56 -0.48
C GLU A 324 -26.29 -1.75 -0.10
N THR A 325 -27.05 -2.32 0.83
CA THR A 325 -28.34 -1.79 1.27
C THR A 325 -28.44 -1.77 2.78
N TYR A 326 -29.04 -0.72 3.31
CA TYR A 326 -29.55 -0.63 4.68
C TYR A 326 -31.06 -0.48 4.61
N ALA A 327 -31.78 -1.41 5.21
CA ALA A 327 -33.24 -1.32 5.32
C ALA A 327 -33.61 -0.80 6.70
N GLN A 328 -34.64 0.04 6.76
CA GLN A 328 -35.19 0.50 8.03
C GLN A 328 -36.19 -0.53 8.54
N TYR A 329 -35.95 -1.00 9.76
CA TYR A 329 -36.87 -1.91 10.43
C TYR A 329 -37.42 -1.29 11.71
N ARG A 330 -38.71 -1.50 11.94
CA ARG A 330 -39.42 -1.11 13.14
C ARG A 330 -39.53 -2.29 14.09
N SER A 331 -39.13 -2.08 15.34
CA SER A 331 -39.33 -3.05 16.43
C SER A 331 -40.77 -3.04 16.93
N ASN A 332 -41.16 -4.10 17.66
CA ASN A 332 -42.46 -4.14 18.34
C ASN A 332 -42.69 -2.97 19.32
N ARG A 333 -41.62 -2.31 19.79
CA ARG A 333 -41.67 -1.13 20.67
C ARG A 333 -41.75 0.19 19.90
N GLY A 334 -41.94 0.16 18.58
CA GLY A 334 -42.01 1.35 17.72
C GLY A 334 -40.65 1.96 17.36
N VAL A 335 -39.54 1.49 17.93
CA VAL A 335 -38.20 2.01 17.62
C VAL A 335 -37.76 1.56 16.23
N GLU A 336 -37.35 2.51 15.40
CA GLU A 336 -36.87 2.30 14.04
C GLU A 336 -35.35 2.28 13.98
N ASN A 337 -34.79 1.34 13.24
CA ASN A 337 -33.34 1.18 13.08
C ASN A 337 -32.98 0.90 11.63
N LEU A 338 -32.04 1.66 11.07
CA LEU A 338 -31.38 1.34 9.81
C LEU A 338 -30.36 0.23 10.06
N ILE A 339 -30.57 -0.94 9.45
CA ILE A 339 -29.68 -2.08 9.59
C ILE A 339 -29.44 -2.75 8.24
N LYS A 340 -28.25 -3.33 8.07
CA LYS A 340 -27.99 -4.20 6.93
C LYS A 340 -28.90 -5.43 7.02
N PRO A 341 -29.59 -5.83 5.94
CA PRO A 341 -30.41 -7.05 5.92
C PRO A 341 -29.66 -8.28 6.45
N SER A 342 -28.37 -8.40 6.08
CA SER A 342 -27.50 -9.49 6.52
C SER A 342 -27.25 -9.56 8.02
N LYS A 343 -27.46 -8.46 8.76
CA LYS A 343 -27.30 -8.38 10.22
C LYS A 343 -28.62 -8.49 10.97
N ARG A 344 -29.76 -8.57 10.28
CA ARG A 344 -31.11 -8.58 10.87
C ARG A 344 -31.26 -9.59 12.00
N LYS A 345 -30.98 -10.88 11.73
CA LYS A 345 -31.10 -11.96 12.74
C LYS A 345 -30.25 -11.70 13.98
N LYS A 346 -29.02 -11.20 13.80
CA LYS A 346 -28.12 -10.85 14.90
C LYS A 346 -28.67 -9.68 15.73
N THR A 347 -29.27 -8.68 15.07
CA THR A 347 -29.89 -7.53 15.72
C THR A 347 -31.17 -7.91 16.47
N GLU A 348 -32.04 -8.73 15.87
CA GLU A 348 -33.26 -9.25 16.53
C GLU A 348 -32.91 -9.99 17.82
N LYS A 349 -31.89 -10.86 17.79
CA LYS A 349 -31.37 -11.54 18.98
C LYS A 349 -30.85 -10.57 20.04
N LYS A 350 -30.14 -9.51 19.63
CA LYS A 350 -29.61 -8.47 20.54
C LYS A 350 -30.72 -7.65 21.19
N LEU A 351 -31.74 -7.26 20.41
CA LEU A 351 -32.86 -6.43 20.87
C LEU A 351 -33.94 -7.23 21.60
N ARG A 352 -33.92 -8.57 21.50
CA ARG A 352 -35.00 -9.45 21.97
C ARG A 352 -36.37 -9.02 21.42
N SER A 353 -36.40 -8.60 20.17
CA SER A 353 -37.60 -8.10 19.50
C SER A 353 -37.61 -8.49 18.03
N ASN A 354 -38.78 -8.84 17.51
CA ASN A 354 -38.98 -9.02 16.08
C ASN A 354 -38.90 -7.65 15.38
N LEU A 355 -38.25 -7.64 14.23
CA LEU A 355 -38.09 -6.46 13.40
C LEU A 355 -38.94 -6.61 12.14
N LYS A 356 -39.77 -5.62 11.85
CA LYS A 356 -40.59 -5.54 10.62
C LYS A 356 -39.99 -4.51 9.69
N ASN A 357 -39.78 -4.88 8.43
CA ASN A 357 -39.30 -3.93 7.42
C ASN A 357 -40.39 -2.86 7.19
N THR A 358 -39.97 -1.61 7.07
CA THR A 358 -40.85 -0.45 6.83
C THR A 358 -41.03 -0.12 5.35
N GLY A 359 -40.22 -0.71 4.48
CA GLY A 359 -40.14 -0.40 3.05
C GLY A 359 -39.14 0.73 2.73
N LEU A 360 -38.51 1.36 3.72
CA LEU A 360 -37.44 2.32 3.47
C LEU A 360 -36.10 1.62 3.31
N PHE A 361 -35.43 1.86 2.17
CA PHE A 361 -34.11 1.34 1.87
C PHE A 361 -33.15 2.48 1.54
N VAL A 362 -31.98 2.49 2.17
CA VAL A 362 -30.84 3.33 1.78
C VAL A 362 -29.89 2.46 0.97
N VAL A 363 -29.71 2.82 -0.30
CA VAL A 363 -28.90 2.07 -1.26
C VAL A 363 -27.78 2.95 -1.81
N PHE A 364 -26.68 2.32 -2.21
CA PHE A 364 -25.56 3.00 -2.86
C PHE A 364 -25.33 2.39 -4.22
N ILE A 365 -25.71 3.10 -5.27
CA ILE A 365 -25.76 2.57 -6.63
C ILE A 365 -25.34 3.63 -7.66
N THR A 366 -24.98 3.16 -8.85
CA THR A 366 -24.73 4.03 -10.01
C THR A 366 -26.03 4.59 -10.56
N LYS A 367 -25.94 5.65 -11.37
CA LYS A 367 -27.09 6.20 -12.09
C LYS A 367 -27.75 5.15 -13.01
N LYS A 368 -26.92 4.34 -13.69
CA LYS A 368 -27.40 3.27 -14.59
C LYS A 368 -28.14 2.16 -13.82
N GLU A 369 -27.62 1.73 -12.68
CA GLU A 369 -28.30 0.75 -11.82
C GLU A 369 -29.61 1.31 -11.26
N LYS A 370 -29.62 2.58 -10.86
CA LYS A 370 -30.84 3.27 -10.42
C LYS A 370 -31.92 3.16 -11.50
N ASP A 371 -31.63 3.55 -12.74
CA ASP A 371 -32.60 3.52 -13.83
C ASP A 371 -33.15 2.11 -14.10
N ILE A 372 -32.32 1.07 -13.93
CA ILE A 372 -32.73 -0.34 -14.09
C ILE A 372 -33.65 -0.78 -12.95
N ILE A 373 -33.33 -0.42 -11.72
CA ILE A 373 -34.10 -0.81 -10.52
C ILE A 373 -35.42 -0.04 -10.46
N GLU A 374 -35.39 1.27 -10.74
CA GLU A 374 -36.54 2.16 -10.75
C GLU A 374 -37.64 1.61 -11.67
N LYS A 375 -37.29 1.23 -12.91
CA LYS A 375 -38.23 0.59 -13.86
C LYS A 375 -38.91 -0.69 -13.33
N ARG A 376 -38.31 -1.39 -12.36
CA ARG A 376 -38.88 -2.62 -11.78
C ARG A 376 -39.78 -2.36 -10.59
N ILE A 377 -39.57 -1.24 -9.88
CA ILE A 377 -40.21 -0.97 -8.58
C ILE A 377 -41.07 0.29 -8.56
N GLU A 378 -41.04 1.12 -9.61
CA GLU A 378 -41.73 2.43 -9.71
C GLU A 378 -43.23 2.38 -9.40
N LYS A 379 -43.88 1.23 -9.61
CA LYS A 379 -45.29 1.01 -9.24
C LYS A 379 -45.53 1.13 -7.73
N TRP A 380 -44.53 0.78 -6.90
CA TRP A 380 -44.66 0.68 -5.45
C TRP A 380 -43.73 1.64 -4.70
N PHE A 381 -42.57 1.99 -5.26
CA PHE A 381 -41.55 2.77 -4.58
C PHE A 381 -41.07 3.93 -5.43
N VAL A 382 -40.55 4.95 -4.75
CA VAL A 382 -39.98 6.15 -5.37
C VAL A 382 -38.57 6.36 -4.85
N PHE A 383 -37.68 6.85 -5.72
CA PHE A 383 -36.33 7.24 -5.35
C PHE A 383 -36.29 8.70 -4.87
N LYS A 384 -35.68 8.92 -3.70
CA LYS A 384 -35.32 10.23 -3.15
C LYS A 384 -33.80 10.34 -3.06
N GLN A 385 -33.26 11.49 -3.43
CA GLN A 385 -31.85 11.80 -3.25
C GLN A 385 -31.72 12.76 -2.07
N GLU A 386 -31.19 12.29 -0.95
CA GLU A 386 -30.88 13.14 0.20
C GLU A 386 -29.39 13.49 0.21
N LEU A 387 -29.10 14.77 0.47
CA LEU A 387 -27.76 15.26 0.71
C LEU A 387 -27.37 14.92 2.15
N MET A 388 -26.55 13.89 2.33
CA MET A 388 -25.97 13.62 3.64
C MET A 388 -24.97 14.71 4.01
N THR A 389 -25.20 15.39 5.12
CA THR A 389 -24.21 16.28 5.74
C THR A 389 -23.17 15.42 6.46
N LYS A 390 -21.95 15.36 5.92
CA LYS A 390 -20.78 14.87 6.67
C LYS A 390 -20.06 16.06 7.30
N ASN A 391 -19.31 15.81 8.37
CA ASN A 391 -18.37 16.80 8.90
C ASN A 391 -17.21 16.95 7.88
N LEU A 392 -17.37 17.87 6.93
CA LEU A 392 -16.40 18.07 5.87
C LEU A 392 -15.14 18.77 6.38
N PHE A 393 -14.03 18.49 5.70
CA PHE A 393 -12.78 19.22 5.82
C PHE A 393 -12.81 20.44 4.88
N PRO A 394 -12.23 21.59 5.28
CA PRO A 394 -11.86 21.89 6.66
C PRO A 394 -13.12 22.16 7.49
N LYS A 395 -13.02 21.95 8.80
CA LYS A 395 -14.15 22.13 9.72
C LYS A 395 -14.67 23.57 9.82
N SER A 396 -13.92 24.54 9.31
CA SER A 396 -14.26 25.97 9.28
C SER A 396 -15.31 26.32 8.22
N VAL A 397 -15.41 25.55 7.13
CA VAL A 397 -16.27 25.86 5.96
C VAL A 397 -17.59 25.08 6.03
N LYS A 398 -18.12 24.88 7.24
CA LYS A 398 -19.20 23.92 7.53
C LYS A 398 -20.52 24.14 6.78
N ASN A 399 -20.72 25.29 6.13
CA ASN A 399 -22.00 25.67 5.52
C ASN A 399 -21.94 26.00 4.02
N GLU A 400 -20.74 26.09 3.41
CA GLU A 400 -20.61 26.45 2.00
C GLU A 400 -20.43 25.22 1.10
N TRP A 401 -19.83 24.16 1.65
CA TRP A 401 -19.49 22.97 0.89
C TRP A 401 -20.37 21.79 1.24
N THR A 402 -20.64 20.96 0.23
CA THR A 402 -21.30 19.65 0.35
C THR A 402 -20.38 18.57 -0.23
N LEU A 403 -20.76 17.30 -0.11
CA LEU A 403 -20.01 16.20 -0.74
C LEU A 403 -19.98 16.31 -2.28
N ASP A 404 -20.97 17.00 -2.83
CA ASP A 404 -21.25 17.12 -4.27
C ASP A 404 -20.80 18.47 -4.84
N ASN A 405 -20.60 19.47 -3.99
CA ASN A 405 -20.08 20.80 -4.32
C ASN A 405 -19.02 21.19 -3.29
N TYR A 406 -17.73 21.07 -3.66
CA TYR A 406 -16.61 21.11 -2.73
C TYR A 406 -15.42 21.86 -3.31
N GLY A 407 -14.71 22.63 -2.49
CA GLY A 407 -13.52 23.35 -2.92
C GLY A 407 -13.84 24.69 -3.60
N PRO A 408 -12.84 25.29 -4.27
CA PRO A 408 -11.55 24.70 -4.64
C PRO A 408 -10.59 24.48 -3.46
N ILE A 409 -9.70 23.50 -3.59
CA ILE A 409 -8.58 23.24 -2.66
C ILE A 409 -7.29 22.96 -3.44
N TYR A 410 -6.22 23.67 -3.09
CA TYR A 410 -4.88 23.36 -3.56
C TYR A 410 -4.23 22.25 -2.73
N ILE A 411 -3.66 21.25 -3.41
CA ILE A 411 -2.98 20.09 -2.82
C ILE A 411 -1.47 20.35 -2.89
N PRO A 412 -0.79 20.61 -1.76
CA PRO A 412 0.61 21.03 -1.80
C PRO A 412 1.58 19.94 -2.30
N LYS A 413 2.63 20.37 -3.02
CA LYS A 413 3.79 19.54 -3.38
C LYS A 413 5.01 19.90 -2.54
N ARG A 414 5.92 18.93 -2.40
CA ARG A 414 7.21 19.15 -1.75
C ARG A 414 7.95 20.30 -2.41
N GLY A 415 8.46 21.23 -1.60
CA GLY A 415 9.17 22.43 -2.04
C GLY A 415 8.26 23.62 -2.37
N ASP A 416 6.92 23.48 -2.26
CA ASP A 416 6.03 24.63 -2.38
C ASP A 416 6.22 25.60 -1.22
N ILE A 417 6.20 26.89 -1.54
CA ILE A 417 6.10 27.97 -0.56
C ILE A 417 4.64 28.41 -0.53
N LEU A 418 3.93 28.09 0.55
CA LEU A 418 2.54 28.50 0.75
C LEU A 418 2.49 29.87 1.41
N ASP A 419 1.78 30.82 0.80
CA ASP A 419 1.42 32.09 1.44
C ASP A 419 0.32 31.83 2.48
N LEU A 420 0.62 32.08 3.75
CA LEU A 420 -0.27 31.85 4.87
C LEU A 420 -0.98 33.13 5.30
N THR A 421 -2.29 33.02 5.42
CA THR A 421 -3.19 34.06 5.90
C THR A 421 -4.13 33.47 6.94
N ILE A 422 -4.77 34.30 7.74
CA ILE A 422 -5.74 33.84 8.76
C ILE A 422 -6.92 33.13 8.10
N SER A 423 -7.31 33.56 6.89
CA SER A 423 -8.38 32.96 6.12
C SER A 423 -8.01 31.61 5.50
N ASN A 424 -6.74 31.29 5.27
CA ASN A 424 -6.35 30.01 4.65
C ASN A 424 -5.61 29.03 5.59
N ILE A 425 -5.08 29.49 6.72
CA ILE A 425 -4.23 28.67 7.59
C ILE A 425 -4.95 27.41 8.09
N HIS A 426 -6.27 27.47 8.24
CA HIS A 426 -7.06 26.33 8.68
C HIS A 426 -7.09 25.16 7.69
N PHE A 427 -6.84 25.40 6.39
CA PHE A 427 -6.67 24.32 5.40
C PHE A 427 -5.33 23.60 5.64
N TYR A 428 -4.26 24.34 5.92
CA TYR A 428 -2.90 23.80 5.98
C TYR A 428 -2.41 23.47 7.39
N ARG A 429 -3.16 23.86 8.43
CA ARG A 429 -2.80 23.61 9.84
C ARG A 429 -2.46 22.15 10.12
N THR A 430 -3.25 21.22 9.57
CA THR A 430 -3.00 19.78 9.78
C THR A 430 -1.70 19.32 9.14
N ILE A 431 -1.33 19.88 7.97
CA ILE A 431 -0.05 19.62 7.31
C ILE A 431 1.09 20.06 8.22
N ILE A 432 1.07 21.33 8.63
CA ILE A 432 2.15 21.99 9.36
C ILE A 432 2.32 21.39 10.76
N GLU A 433 1.23 21.24 11.52
CA GLU A 433 1.27 20.76 12.91
C GLU A 433 1.45 19.24 13.00
N LYS A 434 0.61 18.47 12.29
CA LYS A 434 0.50 17.02 12.53
C LYS A 434 1.40 16.19 11.64
N TYR A 435 1.57 16.58 10.38
CA TYR A 435 2.32 15.77 9.41
C TYR A 435 3.79 16.19 9.32
N GLU A 436 4.07 17.48 9.47
CA GLU A 436 5.44 18.04 9.37
C GLU A 436 6.02 18.49 10.71
N HIS A 437 5.29 18.25 11.81
CA HIS A 437 5.74 18.37 13.20
C HIS A 437 6.26 19.75 13.61
N ASN A 438 5.55 20.81 13.22
CA ASN A 438 5.83 22.18 13.67
C ASN A 438 4.74 22.68 14.64
N THR A 439 4.97 23.76 15.36
CA THR A 439 3.94 24.44 16.16
C THR A 439 3.36 25.61 15.40
N ILE A 440 2.04 25.84 15.52
CA ILE A 440 1.39 27.06 15.02
C ILE A 440 0.76 27.80 16.19
N ASN A 441 1.16 29.05 16.38
CA ASN A 441 0.52 30.00 17.29
C ASN A 441 -0.03 31.18 16.48
N ILE A 442 -1.25 31.62 16.80
CA ILE A 442 -1.88 32.77 16.17
C ILE A 442 -2.17 33.79 17.29
N SER A 443 -1.52 34.94 17.23
CA SER A 443 -1.74 36.07 18.15
C SER A 443 -1.71 37.37 17.36
N ASP A 444 -2.56 38.33 17.74
CA ASP A 444 -2.62 39.68 17.15
C ASP A 444 -2.62 39.68 15.62
N ASN A 445 -3.47 38.83 15.03
CA ASN A 445 -3.60 38.69 13.58
C ASN A 445 -2.28 38.29 12.85
N SER A 446 -1.30 37.77 13.61
CA SER A 446 0.01 37.32 13.12
C SER A 446 0.15 35.81 13.33
N ILE A 447 0.78 35.14 12.37
CA ILE A 447 1.03 33.70 12.40
C ILE A 447 2.48 33.46 12.84
N TYR A 448 2.66 32.56 13.78
CA TYR A 448 3.96 32.12 14.27
C TYR A 448 4.10 30.62 14.03
N ILE A 449 5.19 30.22 13.37
CA ILE A 449 5.55 28.81 13.18
C ILE A 449 6.86 28.57 13.92
N ASN A 450 6.86 27.62 14.87
CA ASN A 450 7.99 27.38 15.77
C ASN A 450 8.49 28.68 16.43
N ASP A 451 7.54 29.48 16.92
CA ASP A 451 7.75 30.78 17.59
C ASP A 451 8.37 31.89 16.71
N ILE A 452 8.50 31.65 15.39
CA ILE A 452 8.96 32.65 14.42
C ILE A 452 7.77 33.22 13.67
N LYS A 453 7.61 34.55 13.69
CA LYS A 453 6.58 35.26 12.92
C LYS A 453 6.82 35.05 11.42
N THR A 454 5.86 34.47 10.72
CA THR A 454 5.96 34.19 9.28
C THR A 454 4.61 34.31 8.59
N ASN A 455 4.63 34.68 7.32
CA ASN A 455 3.50 34.64 6.40
C ASN A 455 3.68 33.57 5.31
N SER A 456 4.71 32.75 5.39
CA SER A 456 4.97 31.68 4.43
C SER A 456 5.42 30.38 5.10
N TYR A 457 5.20 29.26 4.40
CA TYR A 457 5.66 27.95 4.85
C TYR A 457 6.11 27.08 3.68
N GLU A 458 7.31 26.51 3.79
CA GLU A 458 7.84 25.56 2.80
C GLU A 458 7.38 24.12 3.13
N ILE A 459 6.74 23.49 2.15
CA ILE A 459 6.17 22.16 2.27
C ILE A 459 7.26 21.08 2.14
N LYS A 460 7.34 20.17 3.12
CA LYS A 460 8.40 19.15 3.21
C LYS A 460 8.01 17.83 2.54
N MET A 461 6.72 17.59 2.29
CA MET A 461 6.21 16.33 1.72
C MET A 461 5.22 16.55 0.56
N ASN A 462 5.11 15.56 -0.30
CA ASN A 462 3.99 15.51 -1.26
C ASN A 462 2.70 15.09 -0.56
N TYR A 463 1.59 15.72 -0.94
CA TYR A 463 0.25 15.43 -0.45
C TYR A 463 -0.67 14.91 -1.53
N TYR A 464 -1.68 14.15 -1.13
CA TYR A 464 -2.64 13.53 -2.03
C TYR A 464 -4.07 13.69 -1.52
N TRP A 465 -5.01 13.71 -2.47
CA TRP A 465 -6.43 13.73 -2.20
C TRP A 465 -7.07 12.40 -2.55
N MET A 466 -7.53 11.68 -1.54
CA MET A 466 -8.03 10.32 -1.65
C MET A 466 -9.55 10.31 -1.54
N VAL A 467 -10.27 9.77 -2.53
CA VAL A 467 -11.74 9.73 -2.59
C VAL A 467 -12.20 8.31 -2.88
N GLY A 468 -13.28 7.85 -2.23
CA GLY A 468 -13.84 6.50 -2.47
C GLY A 468 -14.79 6.49 -3.66
N ASP A 469 -14.79 5.42 -4.47
CA ASP A 469 -15.65 5.28 -5.66
C ASP A 469 -17.14 5.27 -5.33
N ASN A 470 -17.50 4.78 -4.14
CA ASN A 470 -18.80 5.01 -3.53
C ASN A 470 -18.79 6.35 -2.79
N ARG A 471 -19.09 7.43 -3.52
CA ARG A 471 -18.88 8.81 -3.09
C ARG A 471 -19.67 9.15 -1.83
N HIS A 472 -20.89 8.62 -1.66
CA HIS A 472 -21.70 8.90 -0.48
C HIS A 472 -21.44 7.92 0.67
N ASN A 473 -20.99 6.68 0.41
CA ASN A 473 -20.62 5.71 1.45
C ASN A 473 -19.12 5.64 1.78
N SER A 474 -18.37 6.67 1.41
CA SER A 474 -16.95 6.75 1.70
C SER A 474 -16.67 7.87 2.69
N GLU A 475 -16.08 7.53 3.83
CA GLU A 475 -15.28 8.51 4.57
C GLU A 475 -13.95 8.62 3.83
N ASP A 476 -13.61 9.84 3.38
CA ASP A 476 -12.45 10.12 2.53
C ASP A 476 -11.85 11.50 2.77
N SER A 477 -10.93 11.97 1.92
CA SER A 477 -10.23 13.25 2.09
C SER A 477 -11.18 14.46 2.20
N ARG A 478 -12.42 14.36 1.71
CA ARG A 478 -13.45 15.39 1.95
C ARG A 478 -13.83 15.53 3.42
N VAL A 479 -13.53 14.55 4.27
CA VAL A 479 -13.80 14.51 5.71
C VAL A 479 -12.53 14.74 6.54
N TRP A 480 -11.41 14.10 6.17
CA TRP A 480 -10.16 14.17 6.96
C TRP A 480 -9.06 15.05 6.37
N GLY A 481 -9.19 15.50 5.12
CA GLY A 481 -8.21 16.33 4.43
C GLY A 481 -7.09 15.54 3.75
N PHE A 482 -5.89 16.11 3.77
CA PHE A 482 -4.74 15.64 3.00
C PHE A 482 -4.17 14.31 3.48
N VAL A 483 -3.67 13.50 2.55
CA VAL A 483 -2.88 12.29 2.83
C VAL A 483 -1.42 12.55 2.49
N PRO A 484 -0.49 12.57 3.45
CA PRO A 484 0.94 12.73 3.17
C PRO A 484 1.55 11.49 2.51
N GLU A 485 2.61 11.69 1.71
CA GLU A 485 3.32 10.60 1.02
C GLU A 485 3.91 9.53 1.94
N ASN A 486 4.25 9.87 3.19
CA ASN A 486 4.72 8.88 4.16
C ASN A 486 3.65 7.86 4.58
N HIS A 487 2.37 8.18 4.42
CA HIS A 487 1.26 7.26 4.70
C HIS A 487 0.95 6.33 3.52
N VAL A 488 1.48 6.57 2.31
CA VAL A 488 1.24 5.68 1.17
C VAL A 488 1.87 4.31 1.44
N VAL A 489 1.14 3.22 1.24
CA VAL A 489 1.64 1.85 1.42
C VAL A 489 2.00 1.23 0.08
N GLY A 490 1.13 1.32 -0.91
CA GLY A 490 1.38 0.71 -2.22
C GLY A 490 0.19 0.74 -3.18
N LYS A 491 0.38 0.09 -4.34
CA LYS A 491 -0.64 -0.05 -5.39
C LYS A 491 -1.31 -1.42 -5.28
N PRO A 492 -2.64 -1.52 -5.15
CA PRO A 492 -3.33 -2.79 -5.30
C PRO A 492 -3.24 -3.22 -6.77
N ILE A 493 -2.67 -4.40 -7.01
CA ILE A 493 -2.40 -4.90 -8.37
C ILE A 493 -3.34 -6.03 -8.77
N PHE A 494 -3.86 -6.79 -7.79
CA PHE A 494 -4.47 -8.08 -8.05
C PHE A 494 -5.42 -8.52 -6.94
N THR A 495 -6.57 -9.08 -7.31
CA THR A 495 -7.50 -9.76 -6.40
C THR A 495 -7.30 -11.26 -6.53
N TRP A 496 -6.79 -11.91 -5.47
CA TRP A 496 -6.50 -13.35 -5.50
C TRP A 496 -7.67 -14.20 -5.00
N LEU A 497 -8.50 -13.65 -4.11
CA LEU A 497 -9.72 -14.28 -3.59
C LEU A 497 -10.83 -13.24 -3.45
N SER A 498 -12.07 -13.63 -3.67
CA SER A 498 -13.24 -12.77 -3.44
C SER A 498 -14.38 -13.59 -2.86
N LEU A 499 -14.89 -13.15 -1.69
CA LEU A 499 -15.94 -13.81 -0.94
C LEU A 499 -17.20 -12.95 -0.85
N ASN A 500 -18.34 -13.50 -1.26
CA ASN A 500 -19.67 -12.93 -1.06
C ASN A 500 -20.24 -13.36 0.28
N TYR A 501 -20.06 -12.51 1.30
CA TYR A 501 -20.62 -12.76 2.62
C TYR A 501 -22.16 -12.70 2.65
N ASN A 502 -22.82 -12.03 1.70
CA ASN A 502 -24.29 -12.01 1.62
C ASN A 502 -24.84 -13.40 1.22
N ALA A 503 -24.05 -14.23 0.53
CA ALA A 503 -24.42 -15.61 0.19
C ALA A 503 -24.56 -16.52 1.42
N LEU A 504 -23.98 -16.16 2.57
CA LEU A 504 -24.13 -16.90 3.83
C LEU A 504 -25.56 -16.89 4.38
N ASN A 505 -26.39 -15.94 3.95
CA ASN A 505 -27.79 -15.82 4.36
C ASN A 505 -28.77 -16.51 3.39
N LYS A 506 -28.28 -17.13 2.31
CA LYS A 506 -29.11 -17.84 1.32
C LYS A 506 -29.31 -19.31 1.76
N GLU A 507 -30.55 -19.81 1.68
CA GLU A 507 -30.95 -21.08 2.31
C GLU A 507 -30.47 -22.36 1.57
N SER A 508 -30.03 -22.26 0.31
CA SER A 508 -29.69 -23.43 -0.53
C SER A 508 -28.22 -23.90 -0.39
N ILE A 509 -27.98 -25.20 -0.56
CA ILE A 509 -26.63 -25.79 -0.64
C ILE A 509 -25.85 -25.30 -1.87
N LYS A 510 -26.53 -25.07 -3.01
CA LYS A 510 -25.93 -24.41 -4.20
C LYS A 510 -25.46 -22.99 -3.88
N SER A 511 -26.12 -22.27 -2.96
CA SER A 511 -25.70 -20.92 -2.57
C SER A 511 -24.49 -20.88 -1.62
N LYS A 512 -24.18 -21.97 -0.89
CA LYS A 512 -22.94 -22.06 -0.10
C LYS A 512 -21.69 -22.20 -0.98
N LEU A 513 -21.80 -22.83 -2.15
CA LEU A 513 -20.74 -22.83 -3.18
C LEU A 513 -20.62 -21.47 -3.90
N GLY A 514 -21.66 -20.63 -3.81
CA GLY A 514 -21.69 -19.24 -4.29
C GLY A 514 -21.05 -18.21 -3.35
N ILE A 515 -20.44 -18.64 -2.23
CA ILE A 515 -19.65 -17.75 -1.38
C ILE A 515 -18.43 -17.24 -2.14
N ILE A 516 -17.84 -18.04 -3.04
CA ILE A 516 -16.69 -17.58 -3.82
C ILE A 516 -17.18 -16.88 -5.09
N ARG A 517 -16.75 -15.64 -5.32
CA ARG A 517 -17.01 -14.92 -6.58
C ARG A 517 -16.03 -15.40 -7.64
N TRP A 518 -16.34 -16.54 -8.28
CA TRP A 518 -15.46 -17.20 -9.26
C TRP A 518 -14.97 -16.27 -10.39
N HIS A 519 -15.83 -15.36 -10.87
CA HIS A 519 -15.47 -14.40 -11.92
C HIS A 519 -14.42 -13.35 -11.48
N LYS A 520 -14.21 -13.16 -10.17
CA LYS A 520 -13.22 -12.23 -9.59
C LYS A 520 -11.95 -12.93 -9.10
N LEU A 521 -11.89 -14.26 -9.14
CA LEU A 521 -10.68 -14.97 -8.76
C LEU A 521 -9.55 -14.65 -9.73
N PHE A 522 -8.39 -14.37 -9.15
CA PHE A 522 -7.16 -14.07 -9.88
C PHE A 522 -7.34 -12.94 -10.91
N THR A 523 -8.01 -11.85 -10.53
CA THR A 523 -8.31 -10.73 -11.44
C THR A 523 -7.40 -9.53 -11.23
N THR A 524 -7.06 -8.83 -12.31
CA THR A 524 -6.36 -7.55 -12.22
C THR A 524 -7.28 -6.43 -11.75
N ILE A 525 -6.69 -5.49 -11.02
CA ILE A 525 -7.39 -4.29 -10.56
C ILE A 525 -7.09 -3.17 -11.56
N ASN A 526 -7.98 -3.00 -12.55
CA ASN A 526 -7.83 -1.98 -13.59
C ASN A 526 -8.53 -0.68 -13.20
N GLN A 527 -7.99 0.44 -13.70
CA GLN A 527 -8.49 1.79 -13.37
C GLN A 527 -9.76 2.18 -14.14
N ALA A 528 -10.00 1.63 -15.32
CA ALA A 528 -11.08 2.04 -16.22
C ALA A 528 -11.52 0.94 -17.22
N GLY A 529 -11.26 -0.35 -16.92
CA GLY A 529 -11.50 -1.43 -17.88
C GLY A 529 -12.01 -2.72 -17.24
N LYS A 530 -12.55 -3.62 -18.08
CA LYS A 530 -13.01 -4.95 -17.64
C LYS A 530 -11.88 -5.68 -16.92
N GLN A 531 -12.19 -6.24 -15.76
CA GLN A 531 -11.27 -7.07 -15.00
C GLN A 531 -10.89 -8.30 -15.83
N LYS A 532 -9.59 -8.61 -15.92
CA LYS A 532 -9.10 -9.78 -16.64
C LYS A 532 -8.72 -10.85 -15.62
N SER A 533 -9.33 -12.03 -15.70
CA SER A 533 -8.96 -13.17 -14.86
C SER A 533 -7.77 -13.92 -15.44
N TYR A 534 -6.80 -14.22 -14.59
CA TYR A 534 -5.60 -15.00 -14.87
C TYR A 534 -5.66 -16.40 -14.24
N LEU A 535 -6.82 -16.82 -13.72
CA LEU A 535 -6.99 -18.12 -13.06
C LEU A 535 -6.56 -19.28 -13.97
N ILE A 536 -7.02 -19.28 -15.23
CA ILE A 536 -6.69 -20.34 -16.20
C ILE A 536 -5.18 -20.37 -16.47
N HIS A 537 -4.55 -19.20 -16.65
CA HIS A 537 -3.11 -19.09 -16.86
C HIS A 537 -2.32 -19.64 -15.67
N PHE A 538 -2.78 -19.35 -14.45
CA PHE A 538 -2.19 -19.87 -13.21
C PHE A 538 -2.32 -21.40 -13.11
N LEU A 539 -3.48 -21.97 -13.44
CA LEU A 539 -3.69 -23.42 -13.45
C LEU A 539 -2.82 -24.12 -14.50
N ILE A 540 -2.68 -23.53 -15.69
CA ILE A 540 -1.77 -24.03 -16.74
C ILE A 540 -0.32 -24.00 -16.25
N PHE A 541 0.09 -22.92 -15.60
CA PHE A 541 1.44 -22.80 -15.02
C PHE A 541 1.71 -23.86 -13.97
N LEU A 542 0.77 -24.12 -13.05
CA LEU A 542 0.88 -25.20 -12.06
C LEU A 542 0.96 -26.58 -12.73
N LEU A 543 0.17 -26.82 -13.78
CA LEU A 543 0.22 -28.05 -14.55
C LEU A 543 1.60 -28.24 -15.20
N LEU A 544 2.15 -27.18 -15.81
CA LEU A 544 3.49 -27.19 -16.41
C LEU A 544 4.57 -27.49 -15.38
N ILE A 545 4.54 -26.86 -14.19
CA ILE A 545 5.47 -27.18 -13.09
C ILE A 545 5.36 -28.66 -12.69
N LYS A 546 4.13 -29.17 -12.56
CA LYS A 546 3.90 -30.57 -12.19
C LYS A 546 4.42 -31.53 -13.26
N LEU A 547 4.31 -31.17 -14.54
CA LEU A 547 4.86 -31.94 -15.65
C LEU A 547 6.39 -31.91 -15.63
N ILE A 548 7.00 -30.73 -15.54
CA ILE A 548 8.45 -30.55 -15.48
C ILE A 548 9.07 -31.33 -14.31
N THR A 549 8.47 -31.25 -13.13
CA THR A 549 8.94 -32.00 -11.94
C THR A 549 8.78 -33.51 -12.09
N ARG A 550 7.75 -33.98 -12.81
CA ARG A 550 7.54 -35.41 -13.11
C ARG A 550 8.53 -35.94 -14.16
N PHE A 551 8.81 -35.19 -15.22
CA PHE A 551 9.81 -35.55 -16.24
C PHE A 551 11.25 -35.45 -15.69
N GLY A 552 11.55 -34.44 -14.88
CA GLY A 552 12.85 -34.30 -14.23
C GLY A 552 13.18 -35.41 -13.22
N LYS A 553 12.16 -36.07 -12.66
CA LYS A 553 12.34 -37.28 -11.83
C LYS A 553 12.56 -38.55 -12.65
N LYS A 554 11.94 -38.66 -13.83
CA LYS A 554 12.13 -39.82 -14.74
C LYS A 554 13.53 -39.88 -15.37
N ASN A 555 14.21 -38.74 -15.55
CA ASN A 555 15.59 -38.72 -16.08
C ASN A 555 16.66 -38.92 -14.99
N LYS A 556 16.25 -39.15 -13.73
CA LYS A 556 17.14 -39.43 -12.59
C LYS A 556 17.00 -40.86 -12.04
N SER A 557 16.09 -41.66 -12.61
CA SER A 557 16.02 -43.12 -12.45
C SER A 557 16.56 -43.76 -13.70
#